data_AF-A0A838Z136-F1
#
_entry.id   AF-A0A838Z136-F1
#
_cell.length_a   1.000
_cell.length_b   1.000
_cell.length_c   1.000
_cell.angle_alpha   90.00
_cell.angle_beta   90.00
_cell.angle_gamma   90.00
#
_symmetry.space_group_name_H-M   'P 1'
#
loop_
_entity.id
_entity.type
_entity.pdbx_description
1 polymer ?
#
loop_
_entity_poly.entity_id
_entity_poly.type
_entity_poly.pdbx_seq_one_letter_code
_entity_poly.pdbx_strand_id
1 'polypeptide(L)'
;MNIEIRKDLQLTIYGFGATALQKDYVDTVFKLSGKVWEVVKNLGLKSKGTNIWVYEPNNFVFAGVELDNTSNRLVEKKIKIEKYAYYKHIGSYKLIGSTGQKMINALVNMEYEAILPNIEIYGHWNSDESKLETELIMCLK
;
A
#
# COMPACT_ATOMS: atom_id res chain seq x y z
N MET A 1 0.55 20.38 -1.06
CA MET A 1 0.88 18.97 -1.36
C MET A 1 1.18 18.91 -2.85
N ASN A 2 2.30 18.32 -3.26
CA ASN A 2 2.66 18.21 -4.68
C ASN A 2 2.27 16.82 -5.17
N ILE A 3 1.08 16.68 -5.75
CA ILE A 3 0.55 15.41 -6.25
C ILE A 3 0.96 15.26 -7.72
N GLU A 4 1.51 14.11 -8.07
CA GLU A 4 1.84 13.77 -9.45
C GLU A 4 0.77 12.86 -10.04
N ILE A 5 0.36 13.12 -11.29
CA ILE A 5 -0.55 12.23 -12.03
C ILE A 5 0.30 11.35 -12.94
N ARG A 6 0.24 10.05 -12.72
CA ARG A 6 1.05 9.03 -13.40
C ARG A 6 0.15 7.98 -14.06
N LYS A 7 0.75 7.12 -14.88
CA LYS A 7 0.05 6.10 -15.67
C LYS A 7 0.77 4.75 -15.64
N ASP A 8 0.04 3.71 -16.02
CA ASP A 8 0.56 2.37 -16.31
C ASP A 8 1.34 1.72 -15.14
N LEU A 9 0.82 1.86 -13.91
CA LEU A 9 1.38 1.14 -12.77
C LEU A 9 1.09 -0.36 -12.90
N GLN A 10 2.15 -1.15 -12.76
CA GLN A 10 2.06 -2.60 -12.66
C GLN A 10 2.84 -3.07 -11.43
N LEU A 11 2.18 -3.81 -10.55
CA LEU A 11 2.79 -4.41 -9.37
C LEU A 11 2.44 -5.90 -9.33
N THR A 12 3.41 -6.73 -8.95
CA THR A 12 3.18 -8.11 -8.57
C THR A 12 3.65 -8.29 -7.14
N ILE A 13 2.72 -8.54 -6.24
CA ILE A 13 3.00 -8.69 -4.81
C ILE A 13 2.54 -10.05 -4.32
N TYR A 14 3.20 -10.55 -3.28
CA TYR A 14 2.90 -11.83 -2.65
C TYR A 14 2.52 -11.61 -1.20
N GLY A 15 1.38 -12.15 -0.78
CA GLY A 15 0.90 -11.89 0.56
C GLY A 15 -0.41 -12.56 0.94
N PHE A 16 -1.15 -11.88 1.81
CA PHE A 16 -2.45 -12.33 2.33
C PHE A 16 -3.47 -11.20 2.26
N GLY A 17 -4.74 -11.57 2.06
CA GLY A 17 -5.86 -10.64 2.12
C GLY A 17 -6.93 -11.08 3.09
N ALA A 18 -7.69 -10.11 3.61
CA ALA A 18 -8.84 -10.33 4.47
C ALA A 18 -9.81 -9.16 4.40
N THR A 19 -11.06 -9.41 4.80
CA THR A 19 -12.04 -8.33 4.99
C THR A 19 -11.82 -7.65 6.34
N ALA A 20 -11.65 -6.32 6.34
CA ALA A 20 -11.57 -5.52 7.55
C ALA A 20 -12.96 -5.39 8.21
N LEU A 21 -13.17 -6.17 9.26
CA LEU A 21 -14.42 -6.13 10.03
C LEU A 21 -14.51 -4.80 10.79
N GLN A 22 -15.73 -4.25 10.88
CA GLN A 22 -16.00 -2.97 11.57
C GLN A 22 -15.13 -1.79 11.08
N LYS A 23 -14.62 -1.87 9.84
CA LYS A 23 -13.71 -0.87 9.23
C LYS A 23 -12.36 -0.73 9.95
N ASP A 24 -11.93 -1.74 10.69
CA ASP A 24 -10.59 -1.76 11.32
C ASP A 24 -9.52 -2.16 10.30
N TYR A 25 -9.28 -1.28 9.33
CA TYR A 25 -8.38 -1.55 8.22
C TYR A 25 -6.94 -1.70 8.69
N VAL A 26 -6.49 -0.79 9.56
CA VAL A 26 -5.09 -0.67 9.99
C VAL A 26 -4.67 -1.91 10.78
N ASP A 27 -5.45 -2.33 11.77
CA ASP A 27 -5.11 -3.53 12.55
C ASP A 27 -5.17 -4.80 11.68
N THR A 28 -6.18 -4.91 10.81
CA THR A 28 -6.32 -6.05 9.89
C THR A 28 -5.10 -6.18 8.99
N VAL A 29 -4.73 -5.12 8.28
CA VAL A 29 -3.61 -5.17 7.31
C VAL A 29 -2.24 -5.26 8.02
N PHE A 30 -2.12 -4.71 9.24
CA PHE A 30 -0.93 -4.89 10.07
C PHE A 30 -0.71 -6.35 10.47
N LYS A 31 -1.77 -7.04 10.93
CA LYS A 31 -1.73 -8.47 11.25
C LYS A 31 -1.38 -9.32 10.02
N LEU A 32 -1.95 -8.98 8.85
CA LEU A 32 -1.59 -9.65 7.60
C LEU A 32 -0.12 -9.46 7.26
N SER A 33 0.41 -8.25 7.41
CA SER A 33 1.83 -7.94 7.18
C SER A 33 2.76 -8.77 8.07
N GLY A 34 2.41 -8.92 9.35
CA GLY A 34 3.15 -9.77 10.28
C GLY A 34 3.26 -11.21 9.78
N LYS A 35 2.13 -11.78 9.31
CA LYS A 35 2.12 -13.13 8.71
C LYS A 35 2.96 -13.23 7.44
N VAL A 36 2.92 -12.22 6.57
CA VAL A 36 3.77 -12.19 5.37
C VAL A 36 5.24 -12.25 5.76
N TRP A 37 5.67 -11.40 6.70
CA TRP A 37 7.07 -11.35 7.14
C TRP A 37 7.52 -12.62 7.87
N GLU A 38 6.63 -13.27 8.62
CA GLU A 38 6.91 -14.58 9.21
C GLU A 38 7.23 -15.62 8.12
N VAL A 39 6.39 -15.71 7.08
CA VAL A 39 6.61 -16.64 5.96
C VAL A 39 7.89 -16.30 5.19
N VAL A 40 8.13 -15.02 4.89
CA VAL A 40 9.33 -14.55 4.19
C VAL A 40 10.60 -14.94 4.96
N LYS A 41 10.63 -14.70 6.28
CA LYS A 41 11.78 -15.02 7.14
C LYS A 41 11.98 -16.53 7.26
N ASN A 42 10.93 -17.28 7.58
CA ASN A 42 11.02 -18.72 7.84
C ASN A 42 11.46 -19.53 6.61
N LEU A 43 11.12 -19.05 5.41
CA LEU A 43 11.48 -19.72 4.16
C LEU A 43 12.72 -19.12 3.48
N GLY A 44 13.32 -18.07 4.07
CA GLY A 44 14.45 -17.37 3.47
C GLY A 44 14.13 -16.78 2.09
N LEU A 45 12.90 -16.31 1.86
CA LEU A 45 12.50 -15.72 0.59
C LEU A 45 13.22 -14.39 0.37
N LYS A 46 13.76 -14.19 -0.83
CA LYS A 46 14.31 -12.89 -1.23
C LYS A 46 13.17 -11.95 -1.60
N SER A 47 13.13 -10.80 -0.92
CA SER A 47 12.14 -9.75 -1.15
C SER A 47 12.83 -8.39 -1.30
N LYS A 48 12.11 -7.41 -1.83
CA LYS A 48 12.59 -6.02 -1.93
C LYS A 48 12.59 -5.27 -0.58
N GLY A 49 12.19 -5.92 0.52
CA GLY A 49 12.27 -5.34 1.85
C GLY A 49 11.19 -4.31 2.20
N THR A 50 10.18 -4.12 1.35
CA THR A 50 9.12 -3.11 1.53
C THR A 50 7.76 -3.77 1.73
N ASN A 51 6.96 -3.18 2.62
CA ASN A 51 5.59 -3.62 2.86
C ASN A 51 4.64 -2.86 1.93
N ILE A 52 3.69 -3.55 1.32
CA ILE A 52 2.73 -2.97 0.38
C ILE A 52 1.33 -3.29 0.86
N TRP A 53 0.57 -2.26 1.18
CA TRP A 53 -0.83 -2.37 1.60
C TRP A 53 -1.73 -1.94 0.47
N VAL A 54 -2.75 -2.73 0.20
CA VAL A 54 -3.74 -2.49 -0.84
C VAL A 54 -5.11 -2.48 -0.19
N TYR A 55 -5.84 -1.39 -0.38
CA TYR A 55 -7.21 -1.23 0.09
C TYR A 55 -8.13 -1.36 -1.11
N GLU A 56 -9.06 -2.31 -1.05
CA GLU A 56 -9.93 -2.71 -2.15
C GLU A 56 -11.41 -2.48 -1.78
N PRO A 57 -12.34 -2.55 -2.75
CA PRO A 57 -13.77 -2.47 -2.46
C PRO A 57 -14.24 -3.52 -1.44
N ASN A 58 -15.44 -3.32 -0.89
CA ASN A 58 -16.07 -4.23 0.09
C ASN A 58 -15.26 -4.45 1.37
N ASN A 59 -14.51 -3.42 1.79
CA ASN A 59 -13.62 -3.42 2.95
C ASN A 59 -12.51 -4.48 2.89
N PHE A 60 -12.17 -4.99 1.71
CA PHE A 60 -11.09 -5.95 1.57
C PHE A 60 -9.74 -5.24 1.61
N VAL A 61 -8.79 -5.83 2.32
CA VAL A 61 -7.41 -5.35 2.38
C VAL A 61 -6.45 -6.49 2.06
N PHE A 62 -5.33 -6.14 1.45
CA PHE A 62 -4.25 -7.07 1.15
C PHE A 62 -2.92 -6.48 1.62
N ALA A 63 -2.16 -7.26 2.37
CA ALA A 63 -0.77 -6.94 2.71
C ALA A 63 0.14 -7.89 1.94
N GLY A 64 1.15 -7.35 1.28
CA GLY A 64 2.12 -8.13 0.54
C GLY A 64 3.48 -7.47 0.42
N VAL A 65 4.40 -8.20 -0.18
CA VAL A 65 5.75 -7.76 -0.51
C VAL A 65 6.07 -8.12 -1.95
N GLU A 66 6.99 -7.41 -2.59
CA GLU A 66 7.59 -7.87 -3.84
C GLU A 66 8.66 -8.93 -3.54
N LEU A 67 8.59 -10.06 -4.23
CA LEU A 67 9.57 -11.13 -4.15
C LEU A 67 10.38 -11.23 -5.44
N ASP A 68 11.64 -11.62 -5.33
CA ASP A 68 12.48 -11.92 -6.50
C ASP A 68 12.03 -13.22 -7.20
N ASN A 69 11.40 -14.13 -6.44
CA ASN A 69 10.92 -15.42 -6.90
C ASN A 69 9.51 -15.70 -6.35
N THR A 70 8.75 -16.54 -7.06
CA THR A 70 7.41 -16.96 -6.63
C THR A 70 7.44 -17.77 -5.33
N SER A 71 6.39 -17.66 -4.51
CA SER A 71 6.17 -18.51 -3.34
C SER A 71 4.84 -19.23 -3.46
N ASN A 72 4.80 -20.53 -3.13
CA ASN A 72 3.55 -21.29 -3.04
C ASN A 72 2.84 -21.12 -1.68
N ARG A 73 3.44 -20.38 -0.73
CA ARG A 73 2.87 -20.11 0.60
C ARG A 73 2.18 -18.76 0.70
N LEU A 74 2.39 -17.89 -0.29
CA LEU A 74 1.82 -16.56 -0.37
C LEU A 74 0.97 -16.44 -1.63
N VAL A 75 -0.15 -15.74 -1.52
CA VAL A 75 -1.02 -15.50 -2.67
C VAL A 75 -0.36 -14.45 -3.57
N GLU A 76 -0.19 -14.77 -4.85
CA GLU A 76 0.22 -13.80 -5.86
C GLU A 76 -0.95 -12.86 -6.19
N LYS A 77 -0.71 -11.55 -6.15
CA LYS A 77 -1.65 -10.53 -6.61
C LYS A 77 -0.96 -9.63 -7.62
N LYS A 78 -1.54 -9.57 -8.83
CA LYS A 78 -1.16 -8.65 -9.90
C LYS A 78 -2.09 -7.44 -9.86
N ILE A 79 -1.52 -6.26 -9.80
CA ILE A 79 -2.24 -4.99 -9.73
C ILE A 79 -1.85 -4.19 -10.96
N LYS A 80 -2.85 -3.73 -11.70
CA LYS A 80 -2.67 -2.84 -12.85
C LYS A 80 -3.54 -1.60 -12.64
N ILE A 81 -2.93 -0.43 -12.67
CA ILE A 81 -3.64 0.86 -12.59
C ILE A 81 -3.24 1.71 -13.80
N GLU A 82 -4.22 2.06 -14.62
CA GLU A 82 -3.99 2.82 -15.87
C GLU A 82 -3.62 4.27 -15.59
N LYS A 83 -4.22 4.88 -14.56
CA LYS A 83 -4.00 6.25 -14.16
C LYS A 83 -4.12 6.37 -12.65
N TYR A 84 -3.15 7.03 -12.03
CA TYR A 84 -3.12 7.19 -10.59
C TYR A 84 -2.53 8.52 -10.16
N ALA A 85 -2.97 8.98 -8.99
CA ALA A 85 -2.33 10.04 -8.26
C ALA A 85 -1.24 9.45 -7.35
N TYR A 86 -0.10 10.13 -7.31
CA TYR A 86 1.06 9.74 -6.54
C TYR A 86 1.46 10.85 -5.59
N TYR A 87 1.73 10.49 -4.34
CA TYR A 87 2.34 11.38 -3.37
C TYR A 87 3.27 10.60 -2.43
N LYS A 88 4.50 11.09 -2.24
CA LYS A 88 5.41 10.57 -1.21
C LYS A 88 5.20 11.33 0.09
N HIS A 89 4.66 10.65 1.09
CA HIS A 89 4.62 11.12 2.46
C HIS A 89 5.96 10.90 3.13
N ILE A 90 6.49 11.93 3.78
CA ILE A 90 7.71 11.87 4.61
C ILE A 90 7.31 12.30 6.02
N GLY A 91 7.50 11.42 7.00
CA GLY A 91 7.15 11.64 8.39
C GLY A 91 6.36 10.47 9.00
N SER A 92 5.91 10.66 10.24
CA SER A 92 5.26 9.60 11.04
C SER A 92 4.11 8.90 10.30
N TYR A 93 4.07 7.57 10.39
CA TYR A 93 3.01 6.73 9.81
C TYR A 93 1.63 7.06 10.39
N LYS A 94 1.56 7.61 11.60
CA LYS A 94 0.31 8.07 12.24
C LYS A 94 -0.40 9.15 11.43
N LEU A 95 0.34 9.87 10.58
CA LEU A 95 -0.20 10.94 9.76
C LEU A 95 -0.71 10.47 8.39
N ILE A 96 -0.42 9.23 7.97
CA ILE A 96 -0.78 8.70 6.64
C ILE A 96 -2.27 8.86 6.35
N GLY A 97 -3.15 8.48 7.29
CA GLY A 97 -4.60 8.63 7.10
C GLY A 97 -5.02 10.08 6.84
N SER A 98 -4.46 11.02 7.59
CA SER A 98 -4.72 12.46 7.40
C SER A 98 -4.11 12.99 6.09
N THR A 99 -2.96 12.47 5.68
CA THR A 99 -2.32 12.80 4.40
C THR A 99 -3.16 12.28 3.23
N GLY A 100 -3.67 11.05 3.31
CA GLY A 100 -4.59 10.49 2.33
C GLY A 100 -5.86 11.34 2.17
N GLN A 101 -6.47 11.77 3.27
CA GLN A 101 -7.64 12.66 3.20
C GLN A 101 -7.31 14.00 2.52
N LYS A 102 -6.14 14.60 2.81
CA LYS A 102 -5.68 15.82 2.15
C LYS A 102 -5.45 15.60 0.65
N MET A 103 -4.95 14.42 0.27
CA MET A 103 -4.73 14.03 -1.12
C MET A 103 -6.06 13.93 -1.88
N ILE A 104 -7.08 13.28 -1.30
CA ILE A 104 -8.44 13.21 -1.88
C ILE A 104 -9.00 14.62 -2.10
N ASN A 105 -8.92 15.49 -1.09
CA ASN A 105 -9.45 16.86 -1.20
C ASN A 105 -8.73 17.66 -2.31
N ALA A 106 -7.41 17.50 -2.45
CA ALA A 106 -6.65 18.15 -3.49
C ALA A 106 -7.01 17.62 -4.89
N LEU A 107 -7.24 16.31 -5.02
CA LEU A 107 -7.66 15.69 -6.28
C LEU A 107 -9.01 16.19 -6.75
N VAL A 108 -9.97 16.39 -5.84
CA VAL A 108 -11.28 17.00 -6.16
C VAL A 108 -11.10 18.40 -6.75
N ASN A 109 -10.20 19.22 -6.19
CA ASN A 109 -9.90 20.56 -6.72
C ASN A 109 -9.17 20.52 -8.09
N MET A 110 -8.57 19.39 -8.43
CA MET A 110 -7.92 19.13 -9.73
C MET A 110 -8.86 18.44 -10.71
N GLU A 111 -10.16 18.34 -10.39
CA GLU A 111 -11.19 17.65 -11.20
C GLU A 111 -10.91 16.16 -11.42
N TYR A 112 -10.23 15.51 -10.46
CA TYR A 112 -10.02 14.07 -10.44
C TYR A 112 -10.88 13.36 -9.39
N GLU A 113 -11.37 12.17 -9.75
CA GLU A 113 -12.10 11.26 -8.86
C GLU A 113 -11.18 10.10 -8.46
N ALA A 114 -10.85 10.01 -7.17
CA ALA A 114 -10.10 8.87 -6.62
C ALA A 114 -11.03 7.67 -6.43
N ILE A 115 -10.61 6.52 -6.95
CA ILE A 115 -11.31 5.24 -6.85
C ILE A 115 -10.39 4.17 -6.24
N LEU A 116 -10.94 3.02 -5.89
CA LEU A 116 -10.16 1.89 -5.37
C LEU A 116 -9.59 1.06 -6.54
N PRO A 117 -8.41 0.42 -6.36
CA PRO A 117 -7.67 0.31 -5.10
C PRO A 117 -6.81 1.53 -4.75
N ASN A 118 -6.63 1.74 -3.45
CA ASN A 118 -5.57 2.61 -2.91
C ASN A 118 -4.41 1.76 -2.44
N ILE A 119 -3.18 2.26 -2.61
CA ILE A 119 -1.95 1.52 -2.28
C ILE A 119 -1.05 2.40 -1.41
N GLU A 120 -0.51 1.80 -0.35
CA GLU A 120 0.55 2.37 0.48
C GLU A 120 1.80 1.49 0.36
N ILE A 121 2.91 2.08 -0.08
CA ILE A 121 4.21 1.39 -0.15
C ILE A 121 5.13 2.00 0.90
N TYR A 122 5.49 1.19 1.89
CA TYR A 122 6.30 1.61 3.03
C TYR A 122 7.79 1.50 2.68
N GLY A 123 8.51 2.60 2.85
CA GLY A 123 9.97 2.62 2.72
C GLY A 123 10.68 1.85 3.83
N HIS A 124 12.01 1.91 3.84
CA HIS A 124 12.78 1.28 4.90
C HIS A 124 12.49 1.94 6.25
N TRP A 125 12.40 1.10 7.28
CA TRP A 125 12.19 1.58 8.63
C TRP A 125 13.35 2.47 9.09
N ASN A 126 13.00 3.56 9.77
CA ASN A 126 13.94 4.48 10.38
C ASN A 126 13.49 4.73 11.82
N SER A 127 14.43 4.79 12.77
CA SER A 127 14.14 5.14 14.15
C SER A 127 13.69 6.60 14.30
N ASP A 128 14.12 7.47 13.39
CA ASP A 128 13.65 8.84 13.26
C ASP A 128 12.35 8.89 12.45
N GLU A 129 11.20 9.02 13.14
CA GLU A 129 9.88 9.05 12.50
C GLU A 129 9.75 10.17 11.47
N SER A 130 10.53 11.26 11.56
CA SER A 130 10.49 12.36 10.59
C SER A 130 11.08 11.98 9.22
N LYS A 131 11.79 10.85 9.14
CA LYS A 131 12.43 10.32 7.93
C LYS A 131 11.74 9.09 7.35
N LEU A 132 10.66 8.63 7.98
CA LEU A 132 9.88 7.52 7.45
C LEU A 132 9.23 7.93 6.13
N GLU A 133 9.36 7.10 5.10
CA GLU A 133 8.76 7.33 3.79
C GLU A 133 7.57 6.40 3.56
N THR A 134 6.51 6.92 2.96
CA THR A 134 5.38 6.12 2.46
C THR A 134 4.90 6.69 1.14
N GLU A 135 4.89 5.87 0.11
CA GLU A 135 4.32 6.24 -1.18
C GLU A 135 2.82 5.94 -1.16
N LEU A 136 2.01 6.98 -1.36
CA LEU A 136 0.56 6.90 -1.43
C LEU A 136 0.15 6.96 -2.91
N ILE A 137 -0.59 5.93 -3.33
CA ILE A 137 -1.07 5.76 -4.69
C ILE A 137 -2.60 5.66 -4.62
N MET A 138 -3.30 6.56 -5.30
CA MET A 138 -4.74 6.53 -5.43
C MET A 138 -5.11 6.31 -6.89
N CYS A 139 -5.85 5.24 -7.16
CA CYS A 139 -6.36 4.99 -8.50
C CYS A 139 -7.29 6.14 -8.91
N LEU A 140 -7.22 6.58 -10.17
CA LEU A 140 -8.06 7.62 -10.71
C LEU A 140 -8.98 7.04 -11.78
N LYS A 141 -10.20 7.56 -11.83
CA LYS A 141 -11.16 7.27 -12.89
C LYS A 141 -10.77 7.87 -14.25
#